data_AF-A0A497FSD0-F1
#
_entry.id   AF-A0A497FSD0-F1
#
_cell.length_a   1.000
_cell.length_b   1.000
_cell.length_c   1.000
_cell.angle_alpha   90.00
_cell.angle_beta   90.00
_cell.angle_gamma   90.00
#
_symmetry.space_group_name_H-M   'P 1'
#
loop_
_entity.id
_entity.type
_entity.pdbx_description
1 polymer ?
#
loop_
_entity_poly.entity_id
_entity_poly.type
_entity_poly.pdbx_seq_one_letter_code
_entity_poly.pdbx_strand_id
1 'polypeptide(L)'
;MEFEVLLPEKLKQYNINNSLDVIEAFQSYDVDWGFYLVDYGLDKIRLETSEKISPFPTTSGGLCFLQFFFEEEKFLEEAKKHVSKRVFENLMKLIKTGYPASEYIPEDVFLRILKSNEDIIHEVLFEMFIPVDSYEKEDLYIEKHGDLKDISTGLLKTDYYFLHPSVVKSCLEESLYVHEYLQKIAERFTSATKNEGYLFVVRGYFPAKKTFKDLERSINSLLSTLNIRYLPRTLLFNRIITG
;
A
#
# COMPACT_ATOMS: atom_id res chain seq x y z
N MET A 1 16.71 -12.91 8.49
CA MET A 1 16.02 -11.70 8.96
C MET A 1 14.61 -11.77 8.40
N GLU A 2 13.58 -11.46 9.17
CA GLU A 2 12.19 -11.53 8.70
C GLU A 2 11.72 -10.18 8.16
N PHE A 3 10.83 -10.21 7.17
CA PHE A 3 10.11 -9.05 6.69
C PHE A 3 9.19 -8.50 7.80
N GLU A 4 9.30 -7.20 8.06
CA GLU A 4 8.51 -6.49 9.06
C GLU A 4 8.23 -5.07 8.54
N VAL A 5 7.00 -4.60 8.72
CA VAL A 5 6.63 -3.20 8.50
C VAL A 5 7.13 -2.38 9.68
N LEU A 6 7.90 -1.32 9.43
CA LEU A 6 8.52 -0.51 10.47
C LEU A 6 7.52 0.51 11.02
N LEU A 7 6.59 -0.01 11.82
CA LEU A 7 5.53 0.72 12.51
C LEU A 7 5.52 0.39 14.02
N PRO A 8 4.97 1.27 14.86
CA PRO A 8 4.72 0.96 16.27
C PRO A 8 3.93 -0.33 16.39
N GLU A 9 4.33 -1.20 17.32
CA GLU A 9 3.70 -2.50 17.54
C GLU A 9 2.19 -2.40 17.77
N LYS A 10 1.74 -1.34 18.47
CA LYS A 10 0.32 -1.05 18.66
C LYS A 10 -0.42 -0.83 17.34
N LEU A 11 0.18 -0.11 16.38
CA LEU A 11 -0.44 0.14 15.07
C LEU A 11 -0.51 -1.15 14.24
N LYS A 12 0.49 -2.02 14.35
CA LYS A 12 0.53 -3.29 13.60
C LYS A 12 -0.53 -4.30 14.02
N GLN A 13 -1.16 -4.11 15.18
CA GLN A 13 -2.23 -4.96 15.70
C GLN A 13 -3.63 -4.53 15.26
N TYR A 14 -3.79 -3.34 14.69
CA TYR A 14 -5.06 -2.94 14.10
C TYR A 14 -5.27 -3.65 12.77
N ASN A 15 -6.53 -3.88 12.43
CA ASN A 15 -6.90 -4.33 11.11
C ASN A 15 -6.58 -3.24 10.09
N ILE A 16 -6.28 -3.64 8.86
CA ILE A 16 -5.95 -2.71 7.77
C ILE A 16 -7.11 -1.75 7.50
N ASN A 17 -8.36 -2.23 7.51
CA ASN A 17 -9.55 -1.39 7.33
C ASN A 17 -9.76 -0.36 8.45
N ASN A 18 -9.16 -0.57 9.63
CA ASN A 18 -9.22 0.36 10.76
C ASN A 18 -7.96 1.25 10.83
N SER A 19 -7.08 1.14 9.84
CA SER A 19 -5.80 1.85 9.80
C SER A 19 -5.72 2.85 8.65
N LEU A 20 -6.86 3.24 8.07
CA LEU A 20 -6.90 4.13 6.89
C LEU A 20 -6.22 5.47 7.16
N ASP A 21 -6.45 6.10 8.32
CA ASP A 21 -5.79 7.36 8.66
C ASP A 21 -4.25 7.20 8.75
N VAL A 22 -3.77 6.03 9.20
CA VAL A 22 -2.34 5.71 9.21
C VAL A 22 -1.83 5.50 7.78
N ILE A 23 -2.56 4.75 6.98
CA ILE A 23 -2.22 4.49 5.57
C ILE A 23 -2.16 5.80 4.79
N GLU A 24 -3.15 6.67 4.95
CA GLU A 24 -3.17 8.00 4.37
C GLU A 24 -1.97 8.82 4.83
N ALA A 25 -1.64 8.84 6.13
CA ALA A 25 -0.51 9.61 6.64
C ALA A 25 0.84 9.19 6.03
N PHE A 26 1.06 7.90 5.77
CA PHE A 26 2.27 7.42 5.09
C PHE A 26 2.22 7.66 3.58
N GLN A 27 1.12 7.28 2.93
CA GLN A 27 1.03 7.29 1.46
C GLN A 27 0.85 8.69 0.88
N SER A 28 0.25 9.63 1.61
CA SER A 28 0.14 11.04 1.21
C SER A 28 1.33 11.90 1.64
N TYR A 29 2.33 11.31 2.31
CA TYR A 29 3.47 12.09 2.83
C TYR A 29 4.25 12.72 1.67
N ASP A 30 4.13 14.05 1.55
CA ASP A 30 4.66 14.81 0.42
C ASP A 30 6.15 15.12 0.59
N VAL A 31 6.95 14.11 0.30
CA VAL A 31 8.40 14.22 0.15
C VAL A 31 8.78 13.72 -1.24
N ASP A 32 9.82 14.30 -1.81
CA ASP A 32 10.48 13.72 -2.98
C ASP A 32 11.62 12.82 -2.50
N TRP A 33 11.43 11.51 -2.63
CA TRP A 33 12.43 10.51 -2.30
C TRP A 33 13.52 10.34 -3.38
N GLY A 34 13.51 11.11 -4.46
CA GLY A 34 14.54 11.04 -5.53
C GLY A 34 14.57 9.71 -6.30
N PHE A 35 13.61 8.81 -6.04
CA PHE A 35 13.47 7.51 -6.69
C PHE A 35 12.01 7.33 -7.10
N TYR A 36 11.76 7.11 -8.39
CA TYR A 36 10.40 7.03 -8.94
C TYR A 36 10.13 5.65 -9.52
N LEU A 37 8.98 5.09 -9.16
CA LEU A 37 8.49 3.82 -9.67
C LEU A 37 7.16 4.04 -10.41
N VAL A 38 7.15 3.66 -11.68
CA VAL A 38 6.06 3.89 -12.63
C VAL A 38 5.70 2.56 -13.28
N ASP A 39 4.41 2.24 -13.40
CA ASP A 39 3.98 1.01 -14.10
C ASP A 39 4.34 1.14 -15.60
N TYR A 40 4.97 0.14 -16.21
CA TYR A 40 5.47 0.23 -17.59
C TYR A 40 4.36 0.02 -18.67
N GLY A 41 3.10 -0.19 -18.28
CA GLY A 41 1.94 -0.32 -19.18
C GLY A 41 1.35 1.02 -19.64
N LEU A 42 2.13 2.09 -19.54
CA LEU A 42 1.66 3.47 -19.38
C LEU A 42 2.01 4.39 -20.57
N ASP A 43 2.05 3.85 -21.79
CA ASP A 43 2.19 4.63 -23.03
C ASP A 43 1.02 5.61 -23.31
N LYS A 44 0.04 5.70 -22.39
CA LYS A 44 -1.16 6.55 -22.48
C LYS A 44 -1.48 7.33 -21.19
N ILE A 45 -0.48 7.64 -20.34
CA ILE A 45 -0.75 8.46 -19.15
C ILE A 45 -1.15 9.88 -19.55
N ARG A 46 -2.30 10.34 -19.06
CA ARG A 46 -2.49 11.77 -18.78
C ARG A 46 -1.82 12.04 -17.45
N LEU A 47 -0.65 12.68 -17.46
CA LEU A 47 0.09 13.03 -16.22
C LEU A 47 -0.76 13.89 -15.26
N GLU A 48 -1.82 14.50 -15.80
CA GLU A 48 -2.81 15.28 -15.06
C GLU A 48 -3.64 14.46 -14.06
N THR A 49 -3.73 13.13 -14.18
CA THR A 49 -4.52 12.26 -13.29
C THR A 49 -3.69 11.23 -12.53
N SER A 50 -2.35 11.39 -12.51
CA SER A 50 -1.48 10.49 -11.76
C SER A 50 -1.29 10.97 -10.32
N GLU A 51 -1.42 10.07 -9.35
CA GLU A 51 -1.16 10.35 -7.95
C GLU A 51 0.20 9.80 -7.53
N LYS A 52 0.86 10.51 -6.62
CA LYS A 52 2.14 10.11 -6.02
C LYS A 52 1.86 9.54 -4.63
N ILE A 53 2.24 8.29 -4.39
CA ILE A 53 2.19 7.69 -3.07
C ILE A 53 3.59 7.33 -2.54
N SER A 54 3.77 7.50 -1.23
CA SER A 54 4.97 7.09 -0.49
C SER A 54 4.76 5.69 0.14
N PRO A 55 5.75 4.79 0.13
CA PRO A 55 5.59 3.46 0.73
C PRO A 55 5.69 3.51 2.25
N PHE A 56 5.06 2.52 2.90
CA PHE A 56 5.42 2.14 4.26
C PHE A 56 6.85 1.60 4.29
N PRO A 57 7.69 2.08 5.23
CA PRO A 57 9.03 1.54 5.41
C PRO A 57 8.96 0.11 5.95
N THR A 58 9.79 -0.79 5.42
CA THR A 58 9.90 -2.18 5.90
C THR A 58 11.36 -2.53 6.18
N THR A 59 11.61 -3.66 6.84
CA THR A 59 12.98 -4.16 7.06
C THR A 59 13.70 -4.55 5.76
N SER A 60 12.97 -4.78 4.67
CA SER A 60 13.51 -5.31 3.42
C SER A 60 12.64 -4.89 2.24
N GLY A 61 12.57 -3.59 2.00
CA GLY A 61 11.76 -3.01 0.93
C GLY A 61 10.93 -1.81 1.32
N GLY A 62 9.88 -1.61 0.53
CA GLY A 62 8.77 -0.68 0.79
C GLY A 62 7.45 -1.34 0.41
N LEU A 63 6.38 -1.02 1.15
CA LEU A 63 5.03 -1.57 0.97
C LEU A 63 4.04 -0.45 0.64
N CYS A 64 3.25 -0.62 -0.40
CA CYS A 64 2.17 0.28 -0.79
C CYS A 64 0.82 -0.45 -0.75
N PHE A 65 -0.22 0.26 -0.31
CA PHE A 65 -1.61 -0.13 -0.56
C PHE A 65 -2.11 0.68 -1.75
N LEU A 66 -2.42 0.02 -2.86
CA LEU A 66 -2.76 0.68 -4.11
C LEU A 66 -4.25 1.01 -4.20
N GLN A 67 -5.10 0.10 -3.71
CA GLN A 67 -6.54 0.23 -3.82
C GLN A 67 -7.25 -0.52 -2.70
N PHE A 68 -8.36 0.04 -2.22
CA PHE A 68 -9.27 -0.58 -1.27
C PHE A 68 -10.57 -0.97 -1.98
N PHE A 69 -11.07 -2.16 -1.68
CA PHE A 69 -12.29 -2.70 -2.26
C PHE A 69 -13.41 -2.70 -1.22
N PHE A 70 -14.55 -2.13 -1.63
CA PHE A 70 -15.70 -1.89 -0.77
C PHE A 70 -16.83 -2.87 -1.13
N GLU A 71 -17.57 -3.32 -0.12
CA GLU A 71 -18.81 -4.06 -0.33
C GLU A 71 -19.91 -3.08 -0.74
N GLU A 72 -20.20 -3.01 -2.05
CA GLU A 72 -21.10 -2.01 -2.64
C GLU A 72 -22.49 -1.99 -2.00
N GLU A 73 -23.05 -3.15 -1.67
CA GLU A 73 -24.37 -3.25 -1.05
C GLU A 73 -24.42 -2.55 0.31
N LYS A 74 -23.44 -2.84 1.19
CA LYS A 74 -23.33 -2.19 2.50
C LYS A 74 -23.05 -0.69 2.36
N PHE A 75 -22.20 -0.33 1.41
CA PHE A 75 -21.92 1.08 1.12
C PHE A 75 -23.20 1.83 0.73
N LEU A 76 -24.06 1.23 -0.10
CA LEU A 76 -25.33 1.82 -0.50
C LEU A 76 -26.31 1.94 0.66
N GLU A 77 -26.42 0.91 1.51
CA GLU A 77 -27.30 0.93 2.69
C GLU A 77 -26.94 2.10 3.63
N GLU A 78 -25.65 2.36 3.81
CA GLU A 78 -25.17 3.48 4.61
C GLU A 78 -25.33 4.82 3.87
N ALA A 79 -25.00 4.88 2.58
CA ALA A 79 -25.17 6.08 1.77
C ALA A 79 -26.60 6.62 1.81
N LYS A 80 -27.60 5.73 1.82
CA LYS A 80 -29.03 6.08 1.95
C LYS A 80 -29.33 6.98 3.16
N LYS A 81 -28.58 6.86 4.24
CA LYS A 81 -28.76 7.66 5.47
C LYS A 81 -28.18 9.08 5.33
N HIS A 82 -27.25 9.29 4.39
CA HIS A 82 -26.49 10.52 4.26
C HIS A 82 -26.85 11.34 3.02
N VAL A 83 -27.56 10.76 2.04
CA VAL A 83 -27.96 11.45 0.82
C VAL A 83 -29.48 11.56 0.67
N SER A 84 -29.96 12.56 -0.08
CA SER A 84 -31.39 12.69 -0.36
C SER A 84 -31.92 11.50 -1.17
N LYS A 85 -33.21 11.18 -1.03
CA LYS A 85 -33.87 10.08 -1.77
C LYS A 85 -33.63 10.14 -3.28
N ARG A 86 -33.66 11.34 -3.88
CA ARG A 86 -33.39 11.55 -5.30
C ARG A 86 -31.95 11.20 -5.70
N VAL A 87 -30.98 11.58 -4.87
CA VAL A 87 -29.56 11.25 -5.08
C VAL A 87 -29.35 9.75 -4.95
N PHE A 88 -29.96 9.13 -3.94
CA PHE A 88 -29.89 7.68 -3.73
C PHE A 88 -30.49 6.88 -4.91
N GLU A 89 -31.65 7.29 -5.42
CA GLU A 89 -32.27 6.66 -6.60
C GLU A 89 -31.41 6.78 -7.86
N ASN A 90 -30.68 7.89 -8.01
CA ASN A 90 -29.74 8.08 -9.12
C ASN A 90 -28.49 7.20 -8.96
N LEU A 91 -27.91 7.11 -7.76
CA LEU A 91 -26.79 6.21 -7.46
C LEU A 91 -27.14 4.75 -7.78
N MET A 92 -28.31 4.30 -7.34
CA MET A 92 -28.81 2.94 -7.64
C MET A 92 -28.96 2.68 -9.15
N LYS A 93 -29.34 3.69 -9.94
CA LYS A 93 -29.41 3.55 -11.40
C LYS A 93 -28.02 3.44 -12.02
N LEU A 94 -27.09 4.26 -11.56
CA LEU A 94 -25.71 4.30 -12.07
C LEU A 94 -24.97 2.99 -11.82
N ILE A 95 -25.08 2.45 -10.61
CA ILE A 95 -24.48 1.17 -10.23
C ILE A 95 -25.07 0.01 -11.04
N LYS A 96 -26.39 0.00 -11.25
CA LYS A 96 -27.04 -1.01 -12.12
C LYS A 96 -26.56 -0.96 -13.58
N THR A 97 -26.08 0.20 -14.02
CA THR A 97 -25.48 0.39 -15.34
C THR A 97 -23.96 0.17 -15.37
N GLY A 98 -23.35 -0.20 -14.25
CA GLY A 98 -21.92 -0.52 -14.14
C GLY A 98 -21.02 0.67 -13.80
N TYR A 99 -21.57 1.81 -13.38
CA TYR A 99 -20.77 2.94 -12.91
C TYR A 99 -20.47 2.83 -11.41
N PRO A 100 -19.23 3.06 -10.98
CA PRO A 100 -18.84 2.95 -9.57
C PRO A 100 -19.52 4.01 -8.71
N ALA A 101 -20.08 3.59 -7.58
CA ALA A 101 -20.84 4.48 -6.68
C ALA A 101 -20.01 5.66 -6.15
N SER A 102 -18.72 5.44 -5.92
CA SER A 102 -17.78 6.40 -5.32
C SER A 102 -17.61 7.67 -6.14
N GLU A 103 -17.71 7.61 -7.46
CA GLU A 103 -17.56 8.78 -8.35
C GLU A 103 -18.74 9.77 -8.28
N TYR A 104 -19.88 9.32 -7.75
CA TYR A 104 -21.14 10.09 -7.77
C TYR A 104 -21.62 10.48 -6.38
N ILE A 105 -20.83 10.19 -5.34
CA ILE A 105 -21.07 10.63 -3.98
C ILE A 105 -20.06 11.73 -3.63
N PRO A 106 -20.50 12.83 -2.99
CA PRO A 106 -19.57 13.82 -2.46
C PRO A 106 -18.51 13.17 -1.56
N GLU A 107 -17.24 13.55 -1.76
CA GLU A 107 -16.10 12.96 -1.05
C GLU A 107 -16.26 12.99 0.48
N ASP A 108 -16.81 14.08 1.02
CA ASP A 108 -17.07 14.23 2.45
C ASP A 108 -18.12 13.24 3.00
N VAL A 109 -19.04 12.79 2.16
CA VAL A 109 -20.03 11.75 2.49
C VAL A 109 -19.38 10.37 2.37
N PHE A 110 -18.60 10.14 1.31
CA PHE A 110 -17.85 8.90 1.11
C PHE A 110 -16.93 8.62 2.31
N LEU A 111 -16.08 9.58 2.68
CA LEU A 111 -15.17 9.47 3.82
C LEU A 111 -15.92 9.25 5.14
N ARG A 112 -17.08 9.89 5.34
CA ARG A 112 -17.92 9.67 6.54
C ARG A 112 -18.46 8.25 6.62
N ILE A 113 -18.89 7.68 5.50
CA ILE A 113 -19.39 6.30 5.44
C ILE A 113 -18.26 5.33 5.79
N LEU A 114 -17.07 5.51 5.20
CA LEU A 114 -15.91 4.66 5.47
C LEU A 114 -15.48 4.74 6.94
N LYS A 115 -15.39 5.95 7.51
CA LYS A 115 -15.02 6.14 8.93
C LYS A 115 -16.05 5.58 9.91
N SER A 116 -17.33 5.55 9.51
CA SER A 116 -18.40 5.04 10.38
C SER A 116 -18.61 3.53 10.23
N ASN A 117 -18.10 2.92 9.15
CA ASN A 117 -18.34 1.52 8.79
C ASN A 117 -17.08 0.91 8.15
N GLU A 118 -16.02 0.77 8.95
CA GLU A 118 -14.72 0.23 8.52
C GLU A 118 -14.86 -1.19 7.92
N ASP A 119 -15.87 -1.95 8.33
CA ASP A 119 -16.19 -3.30 7.83
C ASP A 119 -16.70 -3.34 6.37
N ILE A 120 -16.96 -2.19 5.74
CA ILE A 120 -17.31 -2.12 4.31
C ILE A 120 -16.08 -2.48 3.45
N ILE A 121 -14.87 -2.18 3.93
CA ILE A 121 -13.64 -2.51 3.23
C ILE A 121 -13.31 -3.97 3.50
N HIS A 122 -13.43 -4.81 2.48
CA HIS A 122 -13.23 -6.25 2.64
C HIS A 122 -11.86 -6.71 2.14
N GLU A 123 -11.26 -6.01 1.18
CA GLU A 123 -10.00 -6.39 0.56
C GLU A 123 -9.15 -5.17 0.18
N VAL A 124 -7.84 -5.36 0.13
CA VAL A 124 -6.87 -4.35 -0.29
C VAL A 124 -5.93 -4.95 -1.34
N LEU A 125 -5.66 -4.20 -2.40
CA LEU A 125 -4.56 -4.47 -3.34
C LEU A 125 -3.29 -3.86 -2.76
N PHE A 126 -2.29 -4.68 -2.49
CA PHE A 126 -1.00 -4.23 -2.03
C PHE A 126 0.07 -4.48 -3.10
N GLU A 127 1.14 -3.71 -3.01
CA GLU A 127 2.34 -3.88 -3.82
C GLU A 127 3.58 -3.66 -2.96
N MET A 128 4.60 -4.47 -3.17
CA MET A 128 5.81 -4.46 -2.37
C MET A 128 7.03 -4.61 -3.26
N PHE A 129 8.08 -3.87 -2.92
CA PHE A 129 9.35 -3.86 -3.65
C PHE A 129 10.45 -4.32 -2.71
N ILE A 130 11.06 -5.46 -3.01
CA ILE A 130 12.03 -6.12 -2.13
C ILE A 130 13.40 -6.16 -2.82
N PRO A 131 14.42 -5.48 -2.28
CA PRO A 131 15.79 -5.59 -2.77
C PRO A 131 16.33 -7.02 -2.67
N VAL A 132 16.89 -7.55 -3.76
CA VAL A 132 17.49 -8.89 -3.83
C VAL A 132 18.86 -8.84 -4.52
N ASP A 133 19.77 -9.74 -4.14
CA ASP A 133 21.11 -9.84 -4.75
C ASP A 133 21.04 -10.39 -6.18
N SER A 134 20.21 -11.42 -6.36
CA SER A 134 19.92 -12.03 -7.65
C SER A 134 18.58 -12.75 -7.56
N TYR A 135 17.88 -12.80 -8.68
CA TYR A 135 16.70 -13.63 -8.83
C TYR A 135 16.65 -14.14 -10.25
N GLU A 136 16.59 -15.46 -10.40
CA GLU A 136 16.65 -16.14 -11.71
C GLU A 136 15.30 -16.72 -12.13
N LYS A 137 14.23 -16.52 -11.34
CA LYS A 137 12.91 -17.04 -11.70
C LYS A 137 12.15 -16.02 -12.55
N GLU A 138 11.41 -16.56 -13.50
CA GLU A 138 10.45 -15.82 -14.31
C GLU A 138 9.32 -15.25 -13.45
N ASP A 139 8.59 -14.28 -14.00
CA ASP A 139 7.38 -13.73 -13.40
C ASP A 139 6.41 -14.89 -13.07
N LEU A 140 5.91 -14.90 -11.84
CA LEU A 140 5.01 -15.94 -11.35
C LEU A 140 3.64 -15.34 -11.08
N TYR A 141 2.63 -16.16 -11.39
CA TYR A 141 1.28 -15.95 -10.91
C TYR A 141 0.92 -17.05 -9.91
N ILE A 142 0.46 -16.66 -8.72
CA ILE A 142 0.02 -17.56 -7.66
C ILE A 142 -1.39 -17.14 -7.27
N GLU A 143 -2.38 -17.95 -7.65
CA GLU A 143 -3.80 -17.69 -7.34
C GLU A 143 -4.03 -17.48 -5.84
N LYS A 144 -3.34 -18.25 -4.99
CA LYS A 144 -3.47 -18.13 -3.54
C LYS A 144 -2.25 -18.64 -2.78
N HIS A 145 -1.82 -17.88 -1.76
CA HIS A 145 -0.82 -18.31 -0.78
C HIS A 145 -1.19 -17.81 0.62
N GLY A 146 -1.64 -18.71 1.49
CA GLY A 146 -2.17 -18.32 2.81
C GLY A 146 -3.38 -17.41 2.67
N ASP A 147 -3.30 -16.21 3.25
CA ASP A 147 -4.32 -15.16 3.16
C ASP A 147 -4.18 -14.28 1.90
N LEU A 148 -3.09 -14.40 1.14
CA LEU A 148 -2.84 -13.63 -0.08
C LEU A 148 -3.54 -14.28 -1.28
N LYS A 149 -4.08 -13.47 -2.19
CA LYS A 149 -4.73 -13.91 -3.43
C LYS A 149 -4.18 -13.18 -4.66
N ASP A 150 -4.31 -13.82 -5.82
CA ASP A 150 -3.97 -13.30 -7.14
C ASP A 150 -2.61 -12.58 -7.15
N ILE A 151 -1.60 -13.28 -6.65
CA ILE A 151 -0.27 -12.76 -6.44
C ILE A 151 0.46 -12.80 -7.77
N SER A 152 0.83 -11.64 -8.26
CA SER A 152 1.77 -11.46 -9.37
C SER A 152 3.13 -11.07 -8.82
N THR A 153 4.18 -11.69 -9.35
CA THR A 153 5.55 -11.36 -8.99
C THR A 153 6.34 -10.95 -10.22
N GLY A 154 7.25 -10.01 -10.06
CA GLY A 154 8.15 -9.62 -11.13
C GLY A 154 9.54 -9.22 -10.65
N LEU A 155 10.47 -9.09 -11.59
CA LEU A 155 11.82 -8.63 -11.31
C LEU A 155 12.12 -7.35 -12.07
N LEU A 156 12.47 -6.29 -11.34
CA LEU A 156 12.85 -5.00 -11.89
C LEU A 156 14.34 -4.76 -11.65
N LYS A 157 15.13 -4.60 -12.71
CA LYS A 157 16.51 -4.09 -12.60
C LYS A 157 16.48 -2.56 -12.60
N THR A 158 17.01 -1.92 -11.56
CA THR A 158 17.02 -0.45 -11.45
C THR A 158 18.08 0.05 -10.47
N ASP A 159 18.33 1.36 -10.53
CA ASP A 159 18.96 2.11 -9.46
C ASP A 159 17.91 2.45 -8.39
N TYR A 160 18.21 2.17 -7.13
CA TYR A 160 17.35 2.51 -6.01
C TYR A 160 18.14 3.09 -4.84
N TYR A 161 17.44 3.84 -4.00
CA TYR A 161 17.98 4.47 -2.81
C TYR A 161 17.38 3.81 -1.57
N PHE A 162 18.21 3.62 -0.54
CA PHE A 162 17.78 2.94 0.67
C PHE A 162 18.40 3.50 1.93
N LEU A 163 17.71 3.26 3.04
CA LEU A 163 18.25 3.38 4.39
C LEU A 163 18.44 1.99 4.98
N HIS A 164 19.43 1.86 5.87
CA HIS A 164 19.55 0.64 6.66
C HIS A 164 18.37 0.56 7.65
N PRO A 165 17.71 -0.59 7.82
CA PRO A 165 16.52 -0.72 8.67
C PRO A 165 16.73 -0.26 10.10
N SER A 166 17.94 -0.38 10.65
CA SER A 166 18.26 0.10 12.01
C SER A 166 18.12 1.62 12.16
N VAL A 167 18.43 2.40 11.10
CA VAL A 167 18.28 3.86 11.10
C VAL A 167 16.80 4.23 11.13
N VAL A 168 15.98 3.50 10.38
CA VAL A 168 14.53 3.74 10.36
C VAL A 168 13.90 3.30 11.68
N LYS A 169 14.34 2.17 12.26
CA LYS A 169 13.94 1.75 13.61
C LYS A 169 14.28 2.77 14.69
N SER A 170 15.47 3.38 14.66
CA SER A 170 15.79 4.43 15.63
C SER A 170 14.91 5.66 15.48
N CYS A 171 14.59 6.06 14.24
CA CYS A 171 13.63 7.15 14.00
C CYS A 171 12.25 6.83 14.60
N LEU A 172 11.80 5.58 14.47
CA LEU A 172 10.53 5.12 15.03
C LEU A 172 10.54 5.16 16.57
N GLU A 173 11.61 4.66 17.20
CA GLU A 173 11.77 4.61 18.66
C GLU A 173 11.85 6.01 19.30
N GLU A 174 12.46 6.96 18.60
CA GLU A 174 12.62 8.34 19.06
C GLU A 174 11.37 9.21 18.81
N SER A 175 10.33 8.69 18.17
CA SER A 175 9.16 9.48 17.75
C SER A 175 7.92 9.16 18.59
N LEU A 176 7.19 10.21 18.99
CA LEU A 176 5.93 10.06 19.71
C LEU A 176 4.72 10.02 18.77
N TYR A 177 4.85 10.63 17.60
CA TYR A 177 3.78 10.77 16.61
C TYR A 177 4.23 10.32 15.23
N VAL A 178 3.28 9.87 14.40
CA VAL A 178 3.54 9.41 13.02
C VAL A 178 4.18 10.52 12.18
N HIS A 179 3.74 11.77 12.31
CA HIS A 179 4.32 12.89 11.57
C HIS A 179 5.79 13.12 11.93
N GLU A 180 6.16 12.95 13.20
CA GLU A 180 7.53 13.14 13.68
C GLU A 180 8.42 12.02 13.12
N TYR A 181 7.90 10.79 13.13
CA TYR A 181 8.57 9.64 12.56
C TYR A 181 8.87 9.83 11.06
N LEU A 182 7.86 10.24 10.28
CA LEU A 182 8.01 10.51 8.85
C LEU A 182 9.02 11.64 8.58
N GLN A 183 8.98 12.71 9.38
CA GLN A 183 9.94 13.81 9.28
C GLN A 183 11.37 13.33 9.53
N LYS A 184 11.61 12.57 10.61
CA LYS A 184 12.95 12.03 10.91
C LYS A 184 13.44 11.12 9.80
N ILE A 185 12.58 10.26 9.25
CA ILE A 185 12.94 9.42 8.11
C ILE A 185 13.38 10.30 6.92
N ALA A 186 12.60 11.32 6.57
CA ALA A 186 12.91 12.22 5.45
C ALA A 186 14.26 12.93 5.64
N GLU A 187 14.55 13.42 6.85
CA GLU A 187 15.84 14.02 7.18
C GLU A 187 16.99 13.04 7.00
N ARG A 188 16.84 11.78 7.45
CA ARG A 188 17.86 10.73 7.27
C ARG A 188 18.03 10.32 5.81
N PHE A 189 16.95 10.35 5.04
CA PHE A 189 16.96 9.94 3.63
C PHE A 189 17.81 10.84 2.73
N THR A 190 18.08 12.08 3.14
CA THR A 190 19.07 12.95 2.46
C THR A 190 20.47 12.32 2.33
N SER A 191 20.78 11.34 3.20
CA SER A 191 22.01 10.55 3.21
C SER A 191 21.81 9.09 2.75
N ALA A 192 20.70 8.80 2.05
CA ALA A 192 20.38 7.47 1.57
C ALA A 192 21.47 6.94 0.64
N THR A 193 21.72 5.63 0.75
CA THR A 193 22.70 4.96 -0.10
C THR A 193 22.04 4.58 -1.43
N LYS A 194 22.69 4.94 -2.54
CA LYS A 194 22.32 4.48 -3.88
C LYS A 194 22.90 3.08 -4.13
N ASN A 195 22.12 2.19 -4.73
CA ASN A 195 22.61 0.91 -5.25
C ASN A 195 21.94 0.57 -6.58
N GLU A 196 22.73 0.01 -7.51
CA GLU A 196 22.19 -0.65 -8.71
C GLU A 196 21.92 -2.12 -8.37
N GLY A 197 20.74 -2.63 -8.73
CA GLY A 197 20.43 -4.03 -8.51
C GLY A 197 19.02 -4.41 -8.93
N TYR A 198 18.50 -5.45 -8.28
CA TYR A 198 17.19 -6.00 -8.57
C TYR A 198 16.20 -5.73 -7.44
N LEU A 199 14.97 -5.39 -7.81
CA LEU A 199 13.81 -5.31 -6.94
C LEU A 199 12.86 -6.44 -7.33
N PHE A 200 12.62 -7.37 -6.41
CA PHE A 200 11.55 -8.34 -6.52
C PHE A 200 10.24 -7.66 -6.14
N VAL A 201 9.32 -7.58 -7.10
CA VAL A 201 8.02 -6.95 -6.94
C VAL A 201 6.99 -8.02 -6.62
N VAL A 202 6.16 -7.78 -5.60
CA VAL A 202 5.02 -8.63 -5.27
C VAL A 202 3.78 -7.76 -5.21
N ARG A 203 2.79 -8.08 -6.04
CA ARG A 203 1.48 -7.42 -6.03
C ARG A 203 0.39 -8.47 -5.85
N GLY A 204 -0.58 -8.21 -4.99
CA GLY A 204 -1.68 -9.14 -4.77
C GLY A 204 -2.73 -8.57 -3.82
N TYR A 205 -3.74 -9.37 -3.54
CA TYR A 205 -4.85 -8.98 -2.69
C TYR A 205 -4.72 -9.57 -1.29
N PHE A 206 -5.18 -8.81 -0.30
CA PHE A 206 -5.16 -9.23 1.10
C PHE A 206 -6.44 -8.80 1.82
N PRO A 207 -7.00 -9.61 2.75
CA PRO A 207 -8.22 -9.26 3.47
C PRO A 207 -8.00 -8.03 4.36
N ALA A 208 -8.82 -6.99 4.22
CA ALA A 208 -8.64 -5.75 4.97
C ALA A 208 -8.98 -5.88 6.46
N LYS A 209 -9.79 -6.89 6.83
CA LYS A 209 -10.10 -7.24 8.23
C LYS A 209 -8.95 -7.91 9.00
N LYS A 210 -7.81 -8.13 8.35
CA LYS A 210 -6.59 -8.71 8.94
C LYS A 210 -5.61 -7.61 9.30
N THR A 211 -4.66 -7.91 10.16
CA THR A 211 -3.69 -6.95 10.70
C THR A 211 -2.45 -6.83 9.82
N PHE A 212 -1.64 -5.79 10.02
CA PHE A 212 -0.30 -5.71 9.41
C PHE A 212 0.56 -6.92 9.78
N LYS A 213 0.44 -7.44 11.01
CA LYS A 213 1.14 -8.66 11.43
C LYS A 213 0.71 -9.92 10.68
N ASP A 214 -0.56 -10.01 10.28
CA ASP A 214 -1.02 -11.11 9.42
C ASP A 214 -0.41 -10.99 8.02
N LEU A 215 -0.32 -9.76 7.48
CA LEU A 215 0.31 -9.49 6.19
C LEU A 215 1.80 -9.83 6.22
N GLU A 216 2.54 -9.38 7.24
CA GLU A 216 3.96 -9.72 7.47
C GLU A 216 4.18 -11.24 7.48
N ARG A 217 3.35 -11.99 8.22
CA ARG A 217 3.44 -13.47 8.26
C ARG A 217 3.18 -14.10 6.91
N SER A 218 2.17 -13.61 6.18
CA SER A 218 1.82 -14.13 4.87
C SER A 218 2.93 -13.86 3.83
N ILE A 219 3.53 -12.66 3.86
CA ILE A 219 4.67 -12.29 3.04
C ILE A 219 5.90 -13.14 3.40
N ASN A 220 6.25 -13.26 4.67
CA ASN A 220 7.40 -14.08 5.10
C ASN A 220 7.25 -15.53 4.64
N SER A 221 6.04 -16.09 4.76
CA SER A 221 5.73 -17.43 4.26
C SER A 221 5.92 -17.52 2.74
N LEU A 222 5.41 -16.56 1.97
CA LEU A 222 5.56 -16.51 0.52
C LEU A 222 7.05 -16.43 0.12
N LEU A 223 7.81 -15.49 0.70
CA LEU A 223 9.23 -15.31 0.40
C LEU A 223 10.06 -16.56 0.74
N SER A 224 9.70 -17.25 1.82
CA SER A 224 10.33 -18.52 2.20
C SER A 224 10.04 -19.62 1.18
N THR A 225 8.76 -19.76 0.77
CA THR A 225 8.36 -20.74 -0.26
C THR A 225 9.04 -20.48 -1.60
N LEU A 226 9.19 -19.21 -1.97
CA LEU A 226 9.85 -18.82 -3.21
C LEU A 226 11.38 -18.90 -3.12
N ASN A 227 11.94 -19.12 -1.93
CA ASN A 227 13.37 -19.13 -1.62
C ASN A 227 14.07 -17.81 -2.00
N ILE A 228 13.42 -16.69 -1.68
CA ILE A 228 13.94 -15.34 -1.96
C ILE A 228 15.01 -14.98 -0.93
N ARG A 229 16.20 -14.63 -1.40
CA ARG A 229 17.23 -13.98 -0.57
C ARG A 229 17.13 -12.47 -0.73
N TYR A 230 16.55 -11.82 0.26
CA TYR A 230 16.36 -10.38 0.27
C TYR A 230 17.35 -9.65 1.17
N LEU A 231 17.57 -8.37 0.85
CA LEU A 231 18.55 -7.52 1.50
C LEU A 231 17.90 -6.65 2.58
N PRO A 232 18.58 -6.42 3.72
CA PRO A 232 18.09 -5.56 4.79
C PRO A 232 18.21 -4.08 4.39
N ARG A 233 17.31 -3.64 3.52
CA ARG A 233 17.32 -2.30 2.91
C ARG A 233 15.90 -1.76 2.91
N THR A 234 15.66 -0.69 3.67
CA THR A 234 14.37 0.00 3.64
C THR A 234 14.34 0.92 2.43
N LEU A 235 13.36 0.72 1.55
CA LEU A 235 13.16 1.54 0.37
C LEU A 235 12.12 2.62 0.66
N LEU A 236 12.41 3.82 0.20
CA LEU A 236 11.45 4.90 0.08
C LEU A 236 11.53 5.42 -1.35
N PHE A 237 10.37 5.69 -1.93
CA PHE A 237 10.23 6.05 -3.33
C PHE A 237 8.92 6.78 -3.56
N ASN A 238 8.85 7.48 -4.68
CA ASN A 238 7.63 8.06 -5.21
C ASN A 238 7.00 7.03 -6.16
N ARG A 239 5.94 6.35 -5.72
CA ARG A 239 5.18 5.44 -6.59
C ARG A 239 4.10 6.23 -7.30
N ILE A 240 4.13 6.23 -8.63
CA ILE A 240 3.17 6.95 -9.46
C ILE A 240 2.03 6.01 -9.86
N ILE A 241 0.87 6.17 -9.23
CA ILE A 241 -0.34 5.40 -9.56
C ILE A 241 -1.22 6.21 -10.52
N THR A 242 -1.94 5.52 -11.40
CA THR A 242 -2.96 6.14 -12.25
C THR A 242 -4.34 5.75 -11.71
N GLY A 243 -5.18 6.75 -11.44
CA GLY A 243 -6.60 6.55 -11.12
C GLY A 243 -7.42 6.07 -12.32
#